data_AF-A0A1S1WSW8-F1
#
_entry.id   AF-A0A1S1WSW8-F1
#
_cell.length_a   1.000
_cell.length_b   1.000
_cell.length_c   1.000
_cell.angle_alpha   90.00
_cell.angle_beta   90.00
_cell.angle_gamma   90.00
#
_symmetry.space_group_name_H-M   'P 1'
#
loop_
_entity.id
_entity.type
_entity.pdbx_description
1 polymer ?
#
loop_
_entity_poly.entity_id
_entity_poly.type
_entity_poly.pdbx_seq_one_letter_code
_entity_poly.pdbx_strand_id
1 'polypeptide(L)' 'MGKLINPFEWDKTTLRDVFEEAEATVNNQFDIVEMELADGRSVVMALIAGTSAQPIAQILREAKETASDVRAD' A
#
# COMPACT_ATOMS: atom_id res chain seq x y z
N MET A 1 8.75 3.80 -14.10
CA MET A 1 8.31 4.17 -12.73
C MET A 1 8.45 2.94 -11.86
N GLY A 2 8.73 3.11 -10.56
CA GLY A 2 8.73 1.98 -9.63
C GLY A 2 7.33 1.40 -9.44
N LYS A 3 7.23 0.09 -9.17
CA LYS A 3 5.99 -0.66 -8.94
C LYS A 3 5.22 -0.12 -7.74
N LEU A 4 5.90 0.50 -6.76
CA LEU A 4 5.24 1.16 -5.63
C LEU A 4 4.40 2.37 -6.04
N ILE A 5 4.84 3.10 -7.07
CA ILE A 5 4.24 4.38 -7.48
C ILE A 5 3.49 4.27 -8.82
N ASN A 6 3.36 3.05 -9.38
CA ASN A 6 2.66 2.80 -10.63
C ASN A 6 1.36 2.01 -10.40
N PRO A 7 0.23 2.68 -10.08
CA PRO A 7 -1.05 2.01 -9.81
C PRO A 7 -1.59 1.23 -11.01
N PHE A 8 -1.22 1.61 -12.24
CA PHE A 8 -1.70 0.97 -13.46
C PHE A 8 -1.15 -0.45 -13.67
N GLU A 9 -0.14 -0.84 -12.90
CA GLU A 9 0.43 -2.19 -12.94
C GLU A 9 0.12 -2.99 -11.68
N TRP A 10 -0.69 -2.47 -10.75
CA TRP A 10 -1.01 -3.17 -9.51
C TRP A 10 -1.79 -4.46 -9.71
N ASP A 11 -2.58 -4.56 -10.79
CA ASP A 11 -3.24 -5.80 -11.21
C ASP A 11 -2.24 -6.93 -11.54
N LYS A 12 -1.01 -6.56 -11.87
CA LYS A 12 0.11 -7.46 -12.20
C LYS A 12 1.23 -7.42 -11.17
N THR A 13 1.09 -6.59 -10.13
CA THR A 13 2.09 -6.42 -9.08
C THR A 13 1.71 -7.32 -7.92
N THR A 14 2.60 -8.23 -7.55
CA THR A 14 2.39 -9.07 -6.37
C THR A 14 2.75 -8.29 -5.10
N LEU A 15 2.22 -8.70 -3.95
CA LEU A 15 2.66 -8.17 -2.65
C LEU A 15 4.18 -8.32 -2.46
N ARG A 16 4.76 -9.40 -3.00
CA ARG A 16 6.21 -9.62 -3.00
C ARG A 16 6.95 -8.54 -3.78
N ASP A 17 6.46 -8.15 -4.96
CA ASP A 17 7.07 -7.09 -5.76
C ASP A 17 7.05 -5.73 -5.04
N VAL A 18 5.97 -5.45 -4.31
CA VAL A 18 5.83 -4.25 -3.46
C VAL A 18 6.85 -4.26 -2.33
N PHE A 19 7.05 -5.40 -1.68
CA PHE A 19 7.99 -5.54 -0.56
C PHE A 19 9.45 -5.45 -1.03
N GLU A 20 9.80 -6.15 -2.11
CA GLU A 20 11.15 -6.12 -2.69
C GLU A 20 11.55 -4.69 -3.10
N GLU A 21 10.62 -3.90 -3.65
CA GLU A 21 10.90 -2.50 -4.01
C GLU A 21 10.97 -1.57 -2.78
N ALA A 22 10.15 -1.81 -1.76
CA ALA A 22 10.17 -1.03 -0.53
C ALA A 22 11.49 -1.22 0.23
N GLU A 23 12.00 -2.46 0.30
CA GLU A 23 13.30 -2.78 0.91
C GLU A 23 14.49 -2.28 0.08
N ALA A 24 14.41 -2.32 -1.25
CA ALA A 24 15.49 -1.88 -2.13
C ALA A 24 15.62 -0.35 -2.22
N THR A 25 14.60 0.40 -1.81
CA THR A 25 14.60 1.86 -1.90
C THR A 25 15.35 2.48 -0.71
N VAL A 26 16.45 3.18 -1.00
CA VAL A 26 17.23 3.93 0.00
C VAL A 26 16.33 4.93 0.73
N ASN A 27 16.33 4.88 2.07
CA ASN A 27 15.48 5.67 2.99
C ASN A 27 14.00 5.28 3.05
N ASN A 28 13.58 4.17 2.44
CA ASN A 28 12.32 3.55 2.77
C ASN A 28 12.52 2.47 3.84
N GLN A 29 11.54 2.31 4.71
CA GLN A 29 11.46 1.26 5.72
C GLN A 29 10.15 0.50 5.49
N PHE A 30 10.26 -0.82 5.45
CA PHE A 30 9.13 -1.73 5.37
C PHE A 30 8.99 -2.44 6.71
N ASP A 31 7.82 -2.30 7.35
CA ASP A 31 7.50 -2.96 8.61
C ASP A 31 6.14 -3.65 8.50
N ILE A 32 5.98 -4.76 9.23
CA ILE A 32 4.68 -5.42 9.40
C ILE A 32 4.24 -5.23 10.84
N VAL A 33 3.09 -4.59 11.03
CA VAL A 33 2.48 -4.37 12.34
C VAL A 33 1.26 -5.27 12.48
N GLU A 34 1.30 -6.17 13.43
CA GLU A 34 0.14 -6.94 13.87
C GLU A 34 -0.48 -6.28 15.11
N MET A 35 -1.78 -6.04 15.09
CA MET A 35 -2.54 -5.44 16.18
C MET A 35 -3.74 -6.30 16.52
N GLU A 36 -3.89 -6.64 17.79
CA GLU A 36 -5.12 -7.23 18.31
C GLU A 36 -6.09 -6.12 18.70
N LEU A 37 -7.32 -6.18 18.18
CA LEU A 37 -8.41 -5.28 18.51
C LEU A 37 -9.06 -5.72 19.83
N ALA A 38 -9.71 -4.76 20.50
CA ALA A 38 -10.38 -5.03 21.78
C ALA A 38 -11.50 -6.09 21.72
N ASP A 39 -11.99 -6.42 20.53
CA ASP A 39 -12.97 -7.48 20.29
C ASP A 39 -12.34 -8.85 19.97
N GLY A 40 -11.02 -8.98 20.09
CA GLY A 40 -10.26 -10.21 19.87
C GLY A 40 -9.94 -10.49 18.40
N ARG A 41 -10.26 -9.59 17.47
CA ARG A 41 -9.83 -9.72 16.07
C ARG A 41 -8.41 -9.20 15.88
N SER A 42 -7.61 -9.86 15.05
CA SER A 42 -6.31 -9.33 14.63
C SER A 42 -6.40 -8.57 13.31
N VAL A 43 -5.66 -7.47 13.22
CA VAL A 43 -5.40 -6.71 12.00
C VAL A 43 -3.91 -6.72 11.73
N VAL A 44 -3.53 -7.10 10.52
CA VAL A 44 -2.14 -7.02 10.04
C VAL A 44 -2.05 -5.87 9.05
N MET A 45 -1.09 -4.97 9.27
CA MET A 45 -0.79 -3.83 8.41
C MET A 45 0.64 -3.92 7.89
N ALA A 46 0.80 -3.75 6.59
CA ALA A 46 2.10 -3.50 5.97
C ALA A 46 2.34 -1.98 5.94
N LEU A 47 3.42 -1.51 6.58
CA LEU A 47 3.80 -0.11 6.66
C LEU A 47 4.98 0.15 5.72
N ILE A 48 4.82 1.12 4.83
CA ILE A 48 5.90 1.67 4.02
C ILE A 48 6.12 3.11 4.49
N ALA A 49 7.23 3.35 5.19
CA ALA A 49 7.63 4.68 5.64
C ALA A 49 8.80 5.16 4.79
N GLY A 50 8.83 6.44 4.42
CA GLY A 50 9.92 7.02 3.63
C GLY A 50 9.42 8.03 2.60
N THR A 51 10.31 8.47 1.71
CA THR A 51 10.04 9.55 0.74
C THR A 51 8.95 9.18 -0.27
N SER A 52 8.72 7.89 -0.50
CA SER A 52 7.67 7.39 -1.39
C SER A 52 6.28 7.29 -0.74
N ALA A 53 6.18 7.44 0.59
CA ALA A 53 4.92 7.18 1.30
C ALA A 53 3.78 8.14 0.89
N GLN A 54 4.11 9.41 0.68
CA GLN A 54 3.12 10.43 0.34
C GLN A 54 2.54 10.26 -1.09
N PRO A 55 3.36 10.01 -2.13
CA PRO A 55 2.85 9.60 -3.45
C PRO A 55 1.97 8.35 -3.42
N ILE A 56 2.38 7.30 -2.70
CA ILE A 56 1.61 6.05 -2.59
C ILE A 56 0.26 6.29 -1.91
N ALA A 57 0.25 7.08 -0.83
CA ALA A 57 -0.97 7.42 -0.11
C ALA A 57 -1.95 8.25 -0.95
N GLN A 58 -1.46 9.07 -1.89
CA GLN A 58 -2.31 9.80 -2.82
C GLN A 58 -2.96 8.84 -3.83
N ILE A 59 -2.15 7.98 -4.45
CA ILE A 59 -2.60 6.97 -5.41
C ILE A 59 -3.70 6.07 -4.79
N LEU A 60 -3.52 5.63 -3.54
CA LEU A 60 -4.50 4.81 -2.83
C LEU A 60 -5.84 5.52 -2.58
N ARG A 61 -5.80 6.83 -2.32
CA ARG A 61 -7.04 7.62 -2.11
C ARG A 61 -7.82 7.76 -3.40
N GLU A 62 -7.13 8.11 -4.49
CA GLU A 62 -7.73 8.25 -5.83
C GLU A 62 -8.36 6.92 -6.29
N ALA A 63 -7.67 5.79 -6.06
CA ALA A 63 -8.21 4.45 -6.35
C ALA A 63 -9.46 4.13 -5.51
N LYS A 64 -9.48 4.51 -4.22
CA LYS A 64 -10.64 4.30 -3.34
C LYS A 64 -11.85 5.12 -3.78
N GLU A 65 -11.65 6.39 -4.11
CA GLU A 65 -12.72 7.27 -4.59
C GLU A 65 -13.32 6.72 -5.87
N THR A 66 -12.48 6.31 -6.83
CA THR A 66 -12.91 5.67 -8.08
C THR A 66 -13.71 4.39 -7.84
N ALA A 67 -13.27 3.52 -6.92
CA ALA A 67 -13.96 2.28 -6.59
C ALA A 67 -15.30 2.50 -5.84
N SER A 68 -15.40 3.60 -5.09
CA SER A 68 -16.64 4.00 -4.41
C SER A 68 -17.67 4.54 -5.41
N ASP A 69 -17.25 5.29 -6.42
CA ASP A 69 -18.13 5.81 -7.47
C ASP A 69 -18.70 4.68 -8.34
N VAL A 70 -17.90 3.67 -8.70
CA VAL A 70 -18.35 2.51 -9.49
C VAL A 70 -19.39 1.62 -8.74
N ARG A 71 -19.44 1.69 -7.41
CA ARG A 71 -20.40 0.93 -6.59
C ARG A 71 -21.72 1.66 -6.35
N ALA A 72 -21.81 2.93 -6.72
CA ALA A 72 -22.99 3.77 -6.53
C ALA A 72 -23.94 3.75 -7.76
N ASP A 73 -23.50 3.20 -8.89
CA ASP A 73 -24.26 2.90 -10.11
C ASP A 73 -24.75 1.43 -10.14
#